data_AF-A0A9E5VQ28-F1
#
_entry.id   AF-A0A9E5VQ28-F1
#
_cell.length_a   1.000
_cell.length_b   1.000
_cell.length_c   1.000
_cell.angle_alpha   90.00
_cell.angle_beta   90.00
_cell.angle_gamma   90.00
#
_symmetry.space_group_name_H-M   'P 1'
#
loop_
_entity.id
_entity.type
_entity.pdbx_description
1 polymer ?
#
loop_
_entity_poly.entity_id
_entity_poly.type
_entity_poly.pdbx_seq_one_letter_code
_entity_poly.pdbx_strand_id
1 'polypeptide(L)' 'PGIFCAGDCRVKSVRQLTTAVGDGATAALAACDYLDGFGD' A
#
# COMPACT_ATOMS: atom_id res chain seq x y z
N PRO A 1 0.96 -11.37 -7.67
CA PRO A 1 2.05 -10.73 -6.89
C PRO A 1 2.37 -9.35 -7.50
N GLY A 2 2.72 -8.34 -6.70
CA GLY A 2 3.06 -6.99 -7.23
C GLY A 2 1.90 -6.03 -7.49
N ILE A 3 0.69 -6.29 -6.96
CA ILE A 3 -0.42 -5.33 -6.99
C ILE A 3 -0.75 -4.93 -5.55
N PHE A 4 -0.75 -3.62 -5.29
CA PHE A 4 -0.96 -3.04 -3.97
C PHE A 4 -2.09 -2.01 -4.05
N CYS A 5 -2.87 -1.87 -2.97
CA CYS A 5 -3.98 -0.91 -2.91
C CYS A 5 -3.92 -0.11 -1.60
N ALA A 6 -4.24 1.17 -1.70
CA ALA A 6 -4.29 2.09 -0.56
C ALA A 6 -5.57 2.92 -0.58
N GLY A 7 -5.89 3.55 0.56
CA GLY A 7 -7.03 4.44 0.67
C GLY A 7 -8.37 3.72 0.67
N ASP A 8 -9.43 4.38 0.23
CA ASP A 8 -10.80 3.87 0.36
C ASP A 8 -11.19 2.83 -0.70
N CYS A 9 -10.26 2.55 -1.62
CA CYS A 9 -10.40 1.50 -2.63
C CYS A 9 -10.28 0.08 -2.04
N ARG A 10 -9.83 -0.08 -0.79
CA ARG A 10 -9.76 -1.37 -0.07
C ARG A 10 -10.85 -1.49 0.99
N VAL A 11 -11.16 -2.73 1.37
CA VAL A 11 -12.05 -3.02 2.50
C VAL A 11 -11.38 -2.61 3.80
N LYS A 12 -11.99 -1.67 4.53
CA LYS A 12 -11.57 -1.20 5.86
C LYS A 12 -12.73 -0.53 6.61
N SER A 13 -12.62 -0.49 7.94
CA SER A 13 -13.65 0.07 8.83
C SER A 13 -13.64 1.60 8.89
N VAL A 14 -12.50 2.25 8.65
CA VAL A 14 -12.33 3.71 8.76
C VAL A 14 -11.89 4.30 7.43
N ARG A 15 -12.59 5.35 6.98
CA ARG A 15 -12.37 6.06 5.72
C ARG A 15 -12.06 7.53 5.97
N GLN A 16 -10.82 7.82 6.34
CA GLN A 16 -10.32 9.14 6.73
C GLN A 16 -8.99 9.45 6.03
N LEU A 17 -8.66 10.74 5.87
CA LEU A 17 -7.41 11.17 5.25
C LEU A 17 -6.19 10.52 5.90
N THR A 18 -6.11 10.53 7.23
CA THR A 18 -5.00 9.93 7.98
C THR A 18 -4.86 8.44 7.69
N THR A 19 -5.98 7.70 7.64
CA THR A 19 -5.97 6.27 7.30
C THR A 19 -5.58 6.01 5.85
N ALA A 20 -6.03 6.85 4.91
CA ALA A 20 -5.67 6.70 3.51
C ALA A 20 -4.18 6.99 3.26
N VAL A 21 -3.61 7.98 3.96
CA VAL A 21 -2.18 8.28 3.93
C VAL A 21 -1.36 7.13 4.54
N GLY A 22 -1.79 6.59 5.67
CA GLY A 22 -1.13 5.43 6.29
C GLY A 22 -1.17 4.16 5.44
N ASP A 23 -2.32 3.88 4.81
CA ASP A 23 -2.44 2.82 3.81
C ASP A 23 -1.46 3.04 2.64
N GLY A 24 -1.33 4.29 2.17
CA GLY A 24 -0.44 4.67 1.07
C GLY A 24 1.03 4.44 1.41
N ALA A 25 1.48 4.84 2.60
CA ALA A 25 2.84 4.60 3.06
C ALA A 25 3.17 3.10 3.10
N THR A 26 2.24 2.30 3.62
CA THR A 26 2.40 0.84 3.70
C THR A 26 2.46 0.19 2.31
N ALA A 27 1.54 0.58 1.41
CA ALA A 27 1.50 0.05 0.05
C ALA A 27 2.76 0.41 -0.75
N ALA A 28 3.29 1.61 -0.56
CA ALA A 28 4.52 2.06 -1.22
C ALA A 28 5.74 1.25 -0.76
N LEU A 29 5.92 1.06 0.55
CA LEU A 29 7.04 0.26 1.08
C LEU A 29 6.98 -1.18 0.59
N ALA A 30 5.80 -1.80 0.62
CA ALA A 30 5.62 -3.16 0.12
C ALA A 30 5.91 -3.27 -1.39
N ALA A 31 5.62 -2.23 -2.17
CA ALA A 31 5.97 -2.18 -3.58
C ALA A 31 7.48 -2.05 -3.80
N CYS A 32 8.18 -1.22 -3.00
CA CYS A 32 9.64 -1.13 -3.04
C CYS A 32 10.29 -2.48 -2.74
N ASP A 33 9.91 -3.11 -1.62
CA ASP A 33 10.46 -4.41 -1.22
C ASP A 33 10.23 -5.49 -2.30
N TYR A 34 9.07 -5.45 -2.97
CA TYR A 34 8.76 -6.35 -4.08
C TYR A 34 9.64 -6.12 -5.31
N LEU A 35 9.95 -4.86 -5.63
CA LEU A 35 10.81 -4.50 -6.76
C LEU A 35 12.27 -4.83 -6.48
N ASP A 36 12.74 -4.57 -5.26
CA ASP A 36 14.11 -4.87 -4.84
C ASP A 36 14.40 -6.36 -4.95
N GLY A 37 13.47 -7.22 -4.48
CA GLY A 37 13.59 -8.68 -4.62
C GLY A 37 13.37 -9.23 -6.04
N PHE A 38 13.03 -8.39 -7.02
CA PHE A 38 12.91 -8.76 -8.43
C PHE A 38 14.17 -8.43 -9.26
N GLY A 39 15.12 -7.69 -8.69
CA GLY A 39 16.34 -7.20 -9.35
C GLY A 39 17.60 -8.04 -9.13
N ASP A 40 17.49 -9.16 -8.40
CA ASP A 40 18.57 -10.13 -8.17
C ASP A 40 18.66 -11.21 -9.25
#